data_AF-A0A2G6PMN6-F1
#
_entry.id   AF-A0A2G6PMN6-F1
#
_cell.length_a   1.000
_cell.length_b   1.000
_cell.length_c   1.000
_cell.angle_alpha   90.00
_cell.angle_beta   90.00
_cell.angle_gamma   90.00
#
_symmetry.space_group_name_H-M   'P 1'
#
loop_
_entity.id
_entity.type
_entity.pdbx_description
1 polymer ?
#
loop_
_entity_poly.entity_id
_entity_poly.type
_entity_poly.pdbx_seq_one_letter_code
_entity_poly.pdbx_strand_id
1 'polypeptide(L)'
;MGTEEILDKAKELLLPKDSSIDGVLLLNGKEYEIDHFEIQFQQAFDFKGEPQREVKGGLLSLTLNRVTDEQLNYWMFHNKISYSGAIVFRPSSGISNPVLTIQFTNGRLVRYSTFVECPNGINLNIMISAESITVNGIEHTNRS
;
A
#
# COMPACT_ATOMS: atom_id res chain seq x y z
N MET A 1 -8.03 -23.26 13.03
CA MET A 1 -6.70 -23.02 12.44
C MET A 1 -5.69 -23.23 13.55
N GLY A 2 -4.81 -24.22 13.41
CA GLY A 2 -3.90 -24.65 14.48
C GLY A 2 -2.72 -23.70 14.65
N THR A 3 -2.19 -23.58 15.86
CA THR A 3 -1.02 -22.74 16.20
C THR A 3 0.22 -23.08 15.38
N GLU A 4 0.38 -24.35 14.96
CA GLU A 4 1.49 -24.78 14.10
C GLU A 4 1.37 -24.29 12.65
N GLU A 5 0.14 -24.23 12.12
CA GLU A 5 -0.14 -23.73 10.77
C GLU A 5 0.16 -22.23 10.65
N ILE A 6 -0.01 -21.49 11.74
CA ILE A 6 0.36 -20.07 11.85
C ILE A 6 1.89 -19.92 11.89
N LEU A 7 2.58 -20.80 12.60
CA LEU A 7 4.04 -20.74 12.76
C LEU A 7 4.77 -21.10 11.46
N ASP A 8 4.27 -22.06 10.68
CA ASP A 8 4.89 -22.43 9.41
C ASP A 8 4.65 -21.38 8.31
N LYS A 9 3.46 -20.76 8.26
CA LYS A 9 3.24 -19.57 7.41
C LYS A 9 4.14 -18.40 7.80
N ALA A 10 4.40 -18.21 9.10
CA ALA A 10 5.31 -17.17 9.56
C ALA A 10 6.76 -17.44 9.11
N LYS A 11 7.22 -18.70 9.11
CA LYS A 11 8.56 -19.06 8.64
C LYS A 11 8.74 -18.86 7.14
N GLU A 12 7.72 -19.11 6.32
CA GLU A 12 7.76 -18.78 4.88
C GLU A 12 7.86 -17.28 4.63
N LEU A 13 7.36 -16.45 5.56
CA LEU A 13 7.40 -14.99 5.49
C LEU A 13 8.71 -14.38 6.03
N LEU A 14 9.50 -15.16 6.77
CA LEU A 14 10.77 -14.69 7.32
C LEU A 14 11.82 -14.61 6.22
N LEU A 15 11.99 -13.41 5.69
CA LEU A 15 13.17 -13.10 4.90
C LEU A 15 14.43 -13.29 5.77
N PRO A 16 15.53 -13.80 5.19
CA PRO A 16 16.83 -13.75 5.85
C PRO A 16 17.07 -12.34 6.39
N LYS A 17 17.64 -12.24 7.59
CA LYS A 17 17.85 -11.00 8.35
C LYS A 17 18.56 -9.88 7.55
N ASP A 18 19.25 -10.23 6.47
CA ASP A 18 20.02 -9.34 5.59
C ASP A 18 19.42 -9.17 4.18
N SER A 19 18.16 -9.56 3.96
CA SER A 19 17.51 -9.44 2.64
C SER A 19 16.89 -8.07 2.46
N SER A 20 17.25 -7.37 1.38
CA SER A 20 16.55 -6.16 0.96
C SER A 20 15.18 -6.50 0.35
N ILE A 21 14.23 -5.59 0.54
CA ILE A 21 12.87 -5.66 0.01
C ILE A 21 12.65 -4.45 -0.88
N ASP A 22 12.19 -4.68 -2.10
CA ASP A 22 11.77 -3.62 -3.01
C ASP A 22 10.24 -3.52 -2.96
N GLY A 23 9.75 -2.29 -2.86
CA GLY A 23 8.33 -1.97 -2.97
C GLY A 23 8.01 -1.38 -4.34
N VAL A 24 6.95 -1.89 -4.99
CA VAL A 24 6.43 -1.30 -6.24
C VAL A 24 4.93 -1.10 -6.18
N LEU A 25 4.47 0.03 -6.72
CA LEU A 25 3.08 0.28 -7.05
C LEU A 25 2.83 -0.16 -8.50
N LEU A 26 1.89 -1.07 -8.70
CA LEU A 26 1.41 -1.54 -10.01
C LEU A 26 0.11 -0.82 -10.35
N LEU A 27 0.13 -0.04 -11.44
CA LEU A 27 -1.01 0.74 -11.89
C LEU A 27 -1.12 0.69 -13.41
N ASN A 28 -2.23 0.14 -13.94
CA ASN A 28 -2.49 0.05 -15.39
C ASN A 28 -1.28 -0.44 -16.22
N GLY A 29 -0.58 -1.46 -15.73
CA GLY A 29 0.60 -2.04 -16.40
C GLY A 29 1.92 -1.27 -16.24
N LYS A 30 1.95 -0.20 -15.43
CA LYS A 30 3.18 0.51 -15.04
C LYS A 30 3.59 0.15 -13.63
N GLU A 31 4.89 0.02 -13.41
CA GLU A 31 5.49 -0.10 -12.07
C GLU A 31 6.06 1.25 -11.63
N TYR A 32 5.85 1.61 -10.36
CA TYR A 32 6.44 2.78 -9.71
C TYR A 32 7.19 2.31 -8.46
N GLU A 33 8.48 2.58 -8.38
CA GLU A 33 9.30 2.28 -7.21
C GLU A 33 8.85 3.12 -6.01
N ILE A 34 8.81 2.46 -4.85
CA ILE A 34 8.35 3.04 -3.59
C ILE A 34 9.54 3.15 -2.63
N ASP A 35 9.83 4.37 -2.19
CA ASP A 35 10.83 4.64 -1.14
C ASP A 35 10.21 4.52 0.26
N HIS A 36 8.95 4.91 0.40
CA HIS A 36 8.22 4.84 1.67
C HIS A 36 6.77 4.43 1.45
N PHE A 37 6.27 3.55 2.31
CA PHE A 37 4.89 3.09 2.28
C PHE A 37 4.31 3.03 3.69
N GLU A 38 3.07 3.50 3.81
CA GLU A 38 2.27 3.34 5.00
C GLU A 38 0.81 3.05 4.63
N ILE A 39 0.20 2.14 5.38
CA ILE A 39 -1.25 1.90 5.37
C ILE A 39 -1.76 1.96 6.80
N GLN A 40 -2.84 2.69 7.02
CA GLN A 40 -3.45 2.85 8.34
C GLN A 40 -4.92 2.40 8.34
N PHE A 41 -5.27 1.68 9.41
CA PHE A 41 -6.64 1.33 9.76
C PHE A 41 -6.88 1.73 11.21
N GLN A 42 -8.06 2.29 11.48
CA GLN A 42 -8.44 2.76 12.81
C GLN A 42 -9.86 2.28 13.15
N GLN A 43 -10.04 1.86 14.39
CA GLN A 43 -11.35 1.52 14.95
C GLN A 43 -11.58 2.29 16.25
N ALA A 44 -12.79 2.80 16.44
CA ALA A 44 -13.17 3.39 17.73
C ALA A 44 -13.45 2.28 18.73
N PHE A 45 -12.97 2.43 19.98
CA PHE A 45 -13.20 1.50 21.07
C PHE A 45 -13.69 2.23 22.33
N ASP A 46 -14.36 1.51 23.24
CA ASP A 46 -14.83 2.05 24.51
C ASP A 46 -13.77 2.00 25.63
N PHE A 47 -14.14 2.41 26.84
CA PHE A 47 -13.23 2.40 28.00
C PHE A 47 -12.79 0.99 28.45
N LYS A 48 -13.41 -0.07 27.92
CA LYS A 48 -13.03 -1.48 28.15
C LYS A 48 -12.17 -2.03 27.02
N GLY A 49 -11.95 -1.27 25.95
CA GLY A 49 -11.23 -1.73 24.75
C GLY A 49 -12.12 -2.43 23.72
N GLU A 50 -13.45 -2.41 23.89
CA GLU A 50 -14.37 -3.08 22.97
C GLU A 50 -14.67 -2.19 21.76
N PRO A 51 -14.55 -2.71 20.52
CA PRO A 51 -14.87 -1.98 19.31
C PRO A 51 -16.32 -1.45 19.28
N GLN A 52 -16.48 -0.17 18.97
CA GLN A 52 -17.78 0.52 18.95
C GLN A 52 -18.27 0.87 17.54
N ARG A 53 -17.38 0.84 16.54
CA ARG A 53 -17.68 1.20 15.15
C ARG A 53 -16.95 0.30 14.18
N GLU A 54 -17.39 0.30 12.93
CA GLU A 54 -16.66 -0.35 11.84
C GLU A 54 -15.25 0.26 11.70
N VAL A 55 -14.32 -0.58 11.25
CA VAL A 55 -12.96 -0.14 10.93
C VAL A 55 -13.05 0.89 9.81
N LYS A 56 -12.39 2.02 10.00
CA LYS A 56 -12.17 3.02 8.96
C LYS A 56 -10.71 2.98 8.56
N GLY A 57 -10.42 3.00 7.26
CA GLY A 57 -9.03 3.02 6.84
C GLY A 57 -8.89 2.96 5.34
N GLY A 58 -7.79 2.35 4.92
CA GLY A 58 -7.47 2.22 3.52
C GLY A 58 -7.03 3.51 2.85
N LEU A 59 -6.38 4.37 3.64
CA LEU A 59 -5.50 5.40 3.13
C LEU A 59 -4.12 4.77 2.92
N LEU A 60 -3.71 4.70 1.67
CA LEU A 60 -2.39 4.23 1.25
C LEU A 60 -1.53 5.48 1.04
N SER A 61 -0.52 5.67 1.87
CA SER A 61 0.44 6.76 1.75
C SER A 61 1.74 6.23 1.16
N LEU A 62 2.21 6.85 0.07
CA LEU A 62 3.41 6.41 -0.65
C LEU A 62 4.32 7.58 -0.95
N THR A 63 5.63 7.35 -0.88
CA THR A 63 6.67 8.19 -1.48
C THR A 63 7.31 7.43 -2.64
N LEU A 64 7.32 8.03 -3.82
CA LEU A 64 7.88 7.45 -5.05
C LEU A 64 9.17 8.18 -5.46
N ASN A 65 10.18 7.40 -5.87
CA ASN A 65 11.50 7.89 -6.31
C ASN A 65 11.52 8.36 -7.78
N ARG A 66 10.51 9.13 -8.18
CA ARG A 66 10.39 9.51 -9.59
C ARG A 66 9.61 10.78 -9.78
N VAL A 67 10.01 11.49 -10.83
CA VAL A 67 9.22 12.59 -11.38
C VAL A 67 7.87 12.04 -11.81
N THR A 68 6.84 12.85 -11.60
CA THR A 68 5.49 12.53 -12.03
C THR A 68 5.39 12.20 -13.51
N ASP A 69 4.43 11.36 -13.85
CA ASP A 69 4.05 11.09 -15.23
C ASP A 69 2.61 11.55 -15.54
N GLU A 70 2.22 11.44 -16.81
CA GLU A 70 0.89 11.83 -17.28
C GLU A 70 -0.23 11.06 -16.55
N GLN A 71 -0.01 9.79 -16.19
CA GLN A 71 -1.03 8.98 -15.53
C GLN A 71 -1.31 9.46 -14.10
N LEU A 72 -0.27 9.71 -13.31
CA LEU A 72 -0.43 10.23 -11.96
C LEU A 72 -1.02 11.65 -11.97
N ASN A 73 -0.60 12.48 -12.92
CA ASN A 73 -1.18 13.83 -13.11
C ASN A 73 -2.66 13.75 -13.48
N TYR A 74 -3.02 12.90 -14.45
CA TYR A 74 -4.41 12.73 -14.88
C TYR A 74 -5.29 12.22 -13.73
N TRP A 75 -4.79 11.28 -12.95
CA TRP A 75 -5.49 10.76 -11.76
C TRP A 75 -5.74 11.85 -10.73
N MET A 76 -4.74 12.67 -10.42
CA MET A 76 -4.88 13.75 -9.44
C MET A 76 -5.83 14.86 -9.91
N PHE A 77 -5.73 15.26 -11.18
CA PHE A 77 -6.45 16.43 -11.70
C PHE A 77 -7.94 16.15 -11.95
N HIS A 78 -8.35 14.88 -11.95
CA HIS A 78 -9.74 14.48 -12.23
C HIS A 78 -10.36 13.73 -11.06
N ASN A 79 -11.19 14.43 -10.28
CA ASN A 79 -11.85 13.90 -9.08
C ASN A 79 -12.81 12.71 -9.31
N LYS A 80 -13.18 12.43 -10.56
CA LYS A 80 -14.03 11.29 -10.95
C LYS A 80 -13.23 10.07 -11.39
N ILE A 81 -11.91 10.19 -11.52
CA ILE A 81 -11.06 9.09 -11.95
C ILE A 81 -10.67 8.26 -10.73
N SER A 82 -10.88 6.97 -10.86
CA SER A 82 -10.42 5.97 -9.91
C SER A 82 -9.68 4.87 -10.64
N TYR A 83 -8.62 4.38 -10.02
CA TYR A 83 -7.86 3.25 -10.53
C TYR A 83 -7.82 2.14 -9.50
N SER A 84 -7.75 0.91 -9.99
CA SER A 84 -7.44 -0.27 -9.18
C SER A 84 -5.99 -0.67 -9.46
N GLY A 85 -5.33 -1.21 -8.46
CA GLY A 85 -3.92 -1.54 -8.55
C GLY A 85 -3.45 -2.41 -7.39
N ALA A 86 -2.13 -2.58 -7.31
CA ALA A 86 -1.52 -3.34 -6.24
C ALA A 86 -0.22 -2.68 -5.77
N ILE A 87 0.08 -2.82 -4.49
CA ILE A 87 1.38 -2.54 -3.90
C ILE A 87 2.00 -3.89 -3.56
N VAL A 88 3.18 -4.13 -4.10
CA VAL A 88 3.87 -5.41 -4.02
C VAL A 88 5.24 -5.20 -3.40
N PHE A 89 5.50 -5.90 -2.30
CA PHE A 89 6.81 -5.98 -1.68
C PHE A 89 7.42 -7.33 -1.99
N ARG A 90 8.57 -7.32 -2.65
CA ARG A 90 9.28 -8.53 -3.07
C ARG A 90 10.75 -8.47 -2.67
N PRO A 91 11.40 -9.62 -2.46
CA PRO A 91 12.84 -9.61 -2.17
C PRO A 91 13.62 -9.12 -3.38
N SER A 92 14.59 -8.24 -3.18
CA SER A 92 15.35 -7.63 -4.30
C SER A 92 16.16 -8.65 -5.11
N SER A 93 16.36 -9.86 -4.57
CA SER A 93 17.00 -10.96 -5.30
C SER A 93 16.13 -11.48 -6.46
N GLY A 94 14.81 -11.26 -6.44
CA GLY A 94 13.87 -11.70 -7.46
C GLY A 94 13.60 -13.21 -7.50
N ILE A 95 14.13 -13.99 -6.55
CA ILE A 95 14.10 -15.46 -6.56
C ILE A 95 12.82 -16.03 -5.91
N SER A 96 12.11 -15.22 -5.12
CA SER A 96 11.02 -15.67 -4.27
C SER A 96 9.71 -14.92 -4.53
N ASN A 97 8.62 -15.50 -4.04
CA ASN A 97 7.29 -14.90 -4.09
C ASN A 97 7.27 -13.54 -3.33
N PRO A 98 6.34 -12.63 -3.69
CA PRO A 98 6.11 -11.42 -2.91
C PRO A 98 5.83 -11.72 -1.45
N VAL A 99 6.41 -10.93 -0.56
CA VAL A 99 6.26 -11.06 0.90
C VAL A 99 4.97 -10.38 1.36
N LEU A 100 4.57 -9.31 0.69
CA LEU A 100 3.34 -8.60 0.99
C LEU A 100 2.72 -8.10 -0.31
N THR A 101 1.45 -8.43 -0.51
CA THR A 101 0.65 -7.90 -1.61
C THR A 101 -0.58 -7.23 -1.04
N ILE A 102 -0.74 -5.95 -1.39
CA ILE A 102 -1.89 -5.12 -1.03
C ILE A 102 -2.58 -4.72 -2.32
N GLN A 103 -3.78 -5.23 -2.56
CA GLN A 103 -4.59 -4.86 -3.72
C GLN A 103 -5.59 -3.79 -3.29
N PHE A 104 -5.86 -2.82 -4.15
CA PHE A 104 -6.86 -1.80 -3.90
C PHE A 104 -7.79 -1.66 -5.11
N THR A 105 -9.07 -1.41 -4.81
CA THR A 105 -10.12 -1.23 -5.83
C THR A 105 -10.69 0.17 -5.73
N ASN A 106 -10.96 0.79 -6.90
CA ASN A 106 -11.54 2.13 -7.01
C ASN A 106 -10.81 3.19 -6.17
N GLY A 107 -9.48 3.12 -6.17
CA GLY A 107 -8.61 4.11 -5.52
C GLY A 107 -8.72 5.48 -6.16
N ARG A 108 -8.92 6.51 -5.34
CA ARG A 108 -8.83 7.93 -5.75
C ARG A 108 -7.57 8.54 -5.18
N LEU A 109 -6.88 9.34 -5.98
CA LEU A 109 -5.75 10.11 -5.50
C LEU A 109 -6.28 11.33 -4.73
N VAL A 110 -6.10 11.32 -3.41
CA VAL A 110 -6.60 12.36 -2.50
C VAL A 110 -5.50 13.31 -2.02
N ARG A 111 -4.24 12.93 -2.25
CA ARG A 111 -3.06 13.78 -2.03
C ARG A 111 -2.03 13.54 -3.11
N TYR A 112 -1.39 14.61 -3.53
CA TYR A 112 -0.28 14.61 -4.47
C TYR A 112 0.63 15.79 -4.11
N SER A 113 1.90 15.52 -3.82
CA SER A 113 2.87 16.55 -3.44
C SER A 113 4.26 16.18 -3.94
N THR A 114 4.81 16.98 -4.84
CA THR A 114 6.19 16.85 -5.30
C THR A 114 7.10 17.78 -4.50
N PHE A 115 8.24 17.28 -4.04
CA PHE A 115 9.24 18.06 -3.31
C PHE A 115 10.65 17.60 -3.66
N VAL A 116 11.64 18.47 -3.42
CA VAL A 116 13.06 18.14 -3.61
C VAL A 116 13.69 18.00 -2.25
N GLU A 117 14.38 16.89 -2.03
CA GLU A 117 15.15 16.64 -0.82
C GLU A 117 16.59 16.32 -1.22
N CYS A 118 17.57 17.06 -0.71
CA CYS A 118 18.98 16.72 -0.92
C CYS A 118 19.46 15.77 0.19
N PRO A 119 20.16 14.66 -0.14
CA PRO A 119 20.68 14.29 -1.46
C PRO A 119 19.73 13.45 -2.34
N ASN A 120 18.52 13.13 -1.85
CA ASN A 120 17.59 12.14 -2.41
C ASN A 120 16.88 12.53 -3.72
N GLY A 121 17.02 13.76 -4.20
CA GLY A 121 16.45 14.20 -5.47
C GLY A 121 14.97 14.62 -5.38
N ILE A 122 14.21 14.36 -6.45
CA ILE A 122 12.78 14.71 -6.55
C ILE A 122 11.96 13.55 -6.02
N ASN A 123 11.14 13.84 -5.01
CA ASN A 123 10.22 12.89 -4.39
C ASN A 123 8.78 13.24 -4.70
N LEU A 124 7.94 12.22 -4.82
CA LEU A 124 6.50 12.36 -5.01
C LEU A 124 5.75 11.65 -3.89
N ASN A 125 5.10 12.41 -3.02
CA ASN A 125 4.18 11.89 -2.02
C ASN A 125 2.76 11.82 -2.58
N ILE A 126 2.17 10.63 -2.55
CA ILE A 126 0.78 10.42 -2.93
C ILE A 126 0.00 9.75 -1.81
N MET A 127 -1.30 10.03 -1.76
CA MET A 127 -2.23 9.33 -0.89
C MET A 127 -3.41 8.82 -1.71
N ILE A 128 -3.68 7.52 -1.62
CA ILE A 128 -4.78 6.87 -2.30
C ILE A 128 -5.83 6.51 -1.25
N SER A 129 -7.08 6.93 -1.49
CA SER A 129 -8.24 6.47 -0.74
C SER A 129 -8.98 5.44 -1.58
N ALA A 130 -9.03 4.19 -1.11
CA ALA A 130 -9.64 3.08 -1.82
C ALA A 130 -11.01 2.71 -1.26
N GLU A 131 -11.87 2.15 -2.12
CA GLU A 131 -13.18 1.62 -1.73
C GLU A 131 -13.02 0.27 -1.01
N SER A 132 -12.19 -0.61 -1.56
CA SER A 132 -11.79 -1.85 -0.91
C SER A 132 -10.29 -2.10 -1.02
N ILE A 133 -9.76 -2.80 -0.02
CA ILE A 133 -8.37 -3.20 0.07
C ILE A 133 -8.31 -4.67 0.46
N THR A 134 -7.47 -5.43 -0.24
CA THR A 134 -7.17 -6.81 0.10
C THR A 134 -5.70 -6.90 0.50
N VAL A 135 -5.43 -7.34 1.72
CA VAL A 135 -4.07 -7.56 2.24
C VAL A 135 -3.85 -9.06 2.37
N ASN A 136 -2.92 -9.63 1.62
CA ASN A 136 -2.62 -11.07 1.62
C ASN A 136 -3.88 -11.97 1.52
N GLY A 137 -4.87 -11.55 0.72
CA GLY A 137 -6.11 -12.29 0.49
C GLY A 137 -7.26 -11.98 1.46
N ILE A 138 -7.05 -11.14 2.48
CA ILE A 138 -8.10 -10.70 3.41
C ILE A 138 -8.63 -9.34 2.97
N GLU A 139 -9.91 -9.27 2.65
CA GLU A 139 -10.57 -8.06 2.17
C GLU A 139 -11.13 -7.18 3.30
N HIS A 140 -10.97 -5.87 3.14
CA HIS A 140 -11.66 -4.82 3.88
C HIS A 140 -12.34 -3.86 2.90
N THR A 141 -13.61 -3.57 3.11
CA THR A 141 -14.38 -2.62 2.31
C THR A 141 -14.81 -1.45 3.19
N ASN A 142 -14.52 -0.22 2.75
CA ASN A 142 -15.01 0.98 3.39
C ASN A 142 -16.51 1.12 3.12
N ARG A 143 -17.35 0.85 4.13
CA ARG A 143 -18.80 1.05 4.05
C ARG A 143 -19.16 2.45 4.57
N SER A 144 -19.99 3.17 3.80
CA SER A 144 -20.45 4.53 4.10
C SER A 144 -21.64 4.55 5.05
#